data_AF-A0AAD4D977-F1
#
_entry.id   AF-A0AAD4D977-F1
#
_cell.length_a   1.000
_cell.length_b   1.000
_cell.length_c   1.000
_cell.angle_alpha   90.00
_cell.angle_beta   90.00
_cell.angle_gamma   90.00
#
_symmetry.space_group_name_H-M   'P 1'
#
loop_
_entity.id
_entity.type
_entity.pdbx_description
1 polymer ?
#
loop_
_entity_poly.entity_id
_entity_poly.type
_entity_poly.pdbx_seq_one_letter_code
_entity_poly.pdbx_strand_id
1 'polypeptide(L)'
;MTNNLLTLFCLVDGDATTNAFPVEIESTKTVSDLKYLIRTEKSPGFNDVDADKLTLWRVSIPDVDDDEIPVLIDNLTGKKKMRATNKLSMVFDAAFPENTICVFVQRPPPVAKRDREEDAGPSSKRKRHRPHTLMDAIEDAGLAEIAIVDDEFYLSRLNNKERVLLLDFIGQEIARNDSFTSLSSTACELKSANIKDMDKLSAPYGTLFPVVDTNELFIREAYKDLYDTILGTFDNAQPGNETQKHIVVTGTSGIGKSAFLVYFAIRLLAESDDDNPPMIIFHTNRSSTCYAFGGRSAVCSGDIKDFKPFLSLPDTWYFVDSSPDPVLDRAKTVISVSPQTLFSEAQQYRDVDRGAAWRYYMAPWSLEELTMCRTNVTSFQVVPLEAIEDLHSKIGGVPRYVLDLPTKRLNRRLNDFEGAKDM
;
A
#
# COMPACT_ATOMS: atom_id res chain seq x y z
N MET A 1 -33.94 -31.01 2.80
CA MET A 1 -33.11 -29.79 2.76
C MET A 1 -32.83 -29.52 1.29
N THR A 2 -33.36 -28.43 0.73
CA THR A 2 -33.13 -28.10 -0.69
C THR A 2 -31.75 -27.47 -0.82
N ASN A 3 -30.87 -28.08 -1.61
CA ASN A 3 -29.53 -27.57 -1.85
C ASN A 3 -29.64 -26.31 -2.72
N ASN A 4 -29.30 -25.14 -2.17
CA ASN A 4 -29.51 -23.83 -2.81
C ASN A 4 -28.23 -23.28 -3.46
N LEU A 5 -27.15 -24.07 -3.54
CA LEU A 5 -25.87 -23.68 -4.12
C LEU A 5 -25.92 -23.83 -5.66
N LEU A 6 -25.50 -22.79 -6.38
CA LEU A 6 -25.34 -22.80 -7.83
C LEU A 6 -23.85 -22.84 -8.17
N THR A 7 -23.48 -23.68 -9.13
CA THR A 7 -22.17 -23.64 -9.78
C THR A 7 -22.34 -22.97 -11.13
N LEU A 8 -21.78 -21.77 -11.29
CA LEU A 8 -21.90 -20.96 -12.50
C LEU A 8 -20.56 -20.93 -13.24
N PHE A 9 -20.54 -21.38 -14.49
CA PHE A 9 -19.36 -21.27 -15.35
C PHE A 9 -19.29 -19.89 -16.00
N CYS A 10 -18.18 -19.20 -15.75
CA CYS A 10 -17.92 -17.83 -16.16
C CYS A 10 -16.84 -17.79 -17.25
N LEU A 11 -17.05 -16.96 -18.29
CA LEU A 11 -16.07 -16.70 -19.35
C LEU A 11 -15.83 -15.18 -19.50
N VAL A 12 -14.58 -14.78 -19.72
CA VAL A 12 -14.22 -13.37 -19.89
C VAL A 12 -14.29 -12.97 -21.37
N ASP A 13 -14.73 -11.75 -21.65
CA ASP A 13 -14.75 -11.19 -23.01
C ASP A 13 -13.35 -11.19 -23.64
N GLY A 14 -13.20 -11.91 -24.75
CA GLY A 14 -11.93 -12.12 -25.43
C GLY A 14 -11.17 -13.39 -25.04
N ASP A 15 -11.70 -14.22 -24.13
CA ASP A 15 -11.12 -15.52 -23.81
C ASP A 15 -11.78 -16.65 -24.64
N ALA A 16 -11.03 -17.74 -24.87
CA ALA A 16 -11.56 -18.99 -25.43
C ALA A 16 -12.39 -19.76 -24.39
N THR A 17 -13.33 -20.61 -24.83
CA THR A 17 -14.23 -21.40 -23.96
C THR A 17 -13.47 -22.29 -22.97
N THR A 18 -12.31 -22.82 -23.36
CA THR A 18 -11.39 -23.60 -22.51
C THR A 18 -10.89 -22.84 -21.27
N ASN A 19 -10.95 -21.50 -21.25
CA ASN A 19 -10.57 -20.66 -20.11
C ASN A 19 -11.75 -20.34 -19.16
N ALA A 20 -12.92 -20.93 -19.40
CA ALA A 20 -14.05 -20.79 -18.50
C ALA A 20 -13.71 -21.34 -17.11
N PHE A 21 -14.27 -20.72 -16.07
CA PHE A 21 -13.98 -21.06 -14.68
C PHE A 21 -15.26 -21.13 -13.85
N PRO A 22 -15.35 -22.05 -12.87
CA PRO A 22 -16.52 -22.18 -12.02
C PRO A 22 -16.52 -21.13 -10.91
N VAL A 23 -17.71 -20.66 -10.54
CA VAL A 23 -17.97 -19.86 -9.34
C VAL A 23 -19.12 -20.47 -8.58
N GLU A 24 -18.90 -20.81 -7.31
CA GLU A 24 -19.92 -21.34 -6.42
C GLU A 24 -20.60 -20.22 -5.63
N ILE A 25 -21.93 -20.13 -5.71
CA ILE A 25 -22.70 -19.08 -5.04
C ILE A 25 -24.12 -19.55 -4.69
N GLU A 26 -24.63 -19.13 -3.53
CA GLU A 26 -26.02 -19.42 -3.15
C GLU A 26 -27.01 -18.69 -4.07
N SER A 27 -28.05 -19.40 -4.52
CA SER A 27 -29.09 -18.87 -5.41
C SER A 27 -29.88 -17.67 -4.83
N THR A 28 -29.85 -17.49 -3.51
CA THR A 28 -30.50 -16.36 -2.80
C THR A 28 -29.71 -15.06 -2.90
N LYS A 29 -28.42 -15.12 -3.26
CA LYS A 29 -27.52 -13.97 -3.37
C LYS A 29 -27.82 -13.16 -4.62
N THR A 30 -27.19 -11.99 -4.71
CA THR A 30 -27.40 -11.03 -5.79
C THR A 30 -26.33 -11.15 -6.87
N VAL A 31 -26.59 -10.54 -8.03
CA VAL A 31 -25.58 -10.34 -9.07
C VAL A 31 -24.40 -9.49 -8.57
N SER A 32 -24.61 -8.60 -7.60
CA SER A 32 -23.51 -7.85 -6.96
C SER A 32 -22.55 -8.77 -6.20
N ASP A 33 -23.07 -9.75 -5.47
CA ASP A 33 -22.26 -10.74 -4.77
C ASP A 33 -21.48 -11.61 -5.77
N LEU A 34 -22.12 -12.00 -6.88
CA LEU A 34 -21.48 -12.75 -7.96
C LEU A 34 -20.31 -11.97 -8.59
N LYS A 35 -20.47 -10.65 -8.83
CA LYS A 35 -19.38 -9.79 -9.33
C LYS A 35 -18.16 -9.79 -8.41
N TYR A 36 -18.39 -9.76 -7.10
CA TYR A 36 -17.32 -9.80 -6.11
C TYR A 36 -16.58 -11.13 -6.16
N LEU A 37 -17.30 -12.26 -6.18
CA LEU A 37 -16.70 -13.59 -6.27
C LEU A 37 -15.89 -13.79 -7.55
N ILE A 38 -16.43 -13.36 -8.70
CA ILE A 38 -15.72 -13.42 -9.99
C ILE A 38 -14.38 -12.66 -9.94
N ARG A 39 -14.37 -11.48 -9.32
CA ARG A 39 -13.14 -10.69 -9.13
C ARG A 39 -12.12 -11.43 -8.25
N THR A 40 -12.58 -12.03 -7.15
CA THR A 40 -11.72 -12.78 -6.23
C THR A 40 -11.14 -14.04 -6.89
N GLU A 41 -11.96 -14.81 -7.59
CA GLU A 41 -11.57 -16.10 -8.20
C GLU A 41 -10.57 -15.89 -9.35
N LYS A 42 -10.75 -14.83 -10.15
CA LYS A 42 -9.86 -14.52 -11.29
C LYS A 42 -8.72 -13.57 -10.91
N SER A 43 -8.40 -13.41 -9.62
CA SER A 43 -7.23 -12.64 -9.17
C SER A 43 -5.92 -13.31 -9.63
N PRO A 44 -4.95 -12.58 -10.20
CA PRO A 44 -4.84 -11.11 -10.25
C PRO A 44 -5.50 -10.44 -11.46
N GLY A 45 -6.09 -11.20 -12.38
CA GLY A 45 -6.64 -10.73 -13.65
C GLY A 45 -7.80 -9.73 -13.57
N PHE A 46 -8.38 -9.43 -12.40
CA PHE A 46 -9.35 -8.34 -12.24
C PHE A 46 -8.98 -7.39 -11.08
N ASN A 47 -7.70 -7.32 -10.69
CA ASN A 47 -7.27 -6.43 -9.61
C ASN A 47 -7.40 -4.95 -10.00
N ASP A 48 -7.26 -4.65 -11.30
CA ASP A 48 -7.35 -3.34 -11.93
C ASP A 48 -8.79 -2.82 -12.14
N VAL A 49 -9.80 -3.69 -11.95
CA VAL A 49 -11.22 -3.34 -12.17
C VAL A 49 -12.02 -3.60 -10.90
N ASP A 50 -12.69 -2.57 -10.39
CA ASP A 50 -13.64 -2.75 -9.29
C ASP A 50 -14.77 -3.70 -9.69
N ALA A 51 -15.18 -4.57 -8.77
CA ALA A 51 -16.18 -5.61 -9.06
C ALA A 51 -17.49 -5.01 -9.60
N ASP A 52 -17.91 -3.85 -9.10
CA ASP A 52 -19.11 -3.15 -9.52
C ASP A 52 -19.03 -2.65 -10.98
N LYS A 53 -17.83 -2.33 -11.48
CA LYS A 53 -17.56 -1.91 -12.86
C LYS A 53 -17.62 -3.05 -13.88
N LEU A 54 -17.53 -4.32 -13.46
CA LEU A 54 -17.73 -5.46 -14.35
C LEU A 54 -19.16 -5.48 -14.89
N THR A 55 -19.34 -5.74 -16.18
CA THR A 55 -20.65 -5.99 -16.76
C THR A 55 -20.83 -7.49 -16.96
N LEU A 56 -21.86 -8.05 -16.31
CA LEU A 56 -22.18 -9.48 -16.42
C LEU A 56 -23.38 -9.70 -17.35
N TRP A 57 -23.26 -10.72 -18.20
CA TRP A 57 -24.30 -11.14 -19.12
C TRP A 57 -24.68 -12.59 -18.85
N ARG A 58 -25.98 -12.90 -18.84
CA ARG A 58 -26.47 -14.27 -18.91
C ARG A 58 -26.37 -14.73 -20.36
N VAL A 59 -25.71 -15.86 -20.58
CA VAL A 59 -25.50 -16.50 -21.88
C VAL A 59 -25.80 -18.00 -21.80
N SER A 60 -25.76 -18.69 -22.93
CA SER A 60 -25.92 -20.15 -23.01
C SER A 60 -24.98 -20.66 -24.10
N ILE A 61 -23.70 -20.78 -23.78
CA ILE A 61 -22.67 -21.24 -24.73
C ILE A 61 -22.36 -22.71 -24.39
N PRO A 62 -22.60 -23.65 -25.32
CA PRO A 62 -22.24 -25.04 -25.09
C PRO A 62 -20.71 -25.16 -25.02
N ASP A 63 -20.21 -25.86 -24.00
CA ASP A 63 -18.78 -26.14 -23.83
C ASP A 63 -18.43 -27.46 -24.53
N VAL A 64 -18.56 -27.48 -25.86
CA VAL A 64 -18.50 -28.71 -26.68
C VAL A 64 -17.38 -28.72 -27.71
N ASP A 65 -16.65 -27.62 -27.89
CA ASP A 65 -15.61 -27.47 -28.90
C ASP A 65 -14.29 -27.01 -28.25
N ASP A 66 -13.21 -27.75 -28.52
CA ASP A 66 -11.85 -27.57 -27.98
C ASP A 66 -11.04 -26.51 -28.77
N ASP A 67 -11.74 -25.54 -29.32
CA ASP A 67 -11.15 -24.49 -30.16
C ASP A 67 -10.61 -23.37 -29.26
N GLU A 68 -9.32 -23.07 -29.36
CA GLU A 68 -8.67 -21.93 -28.68
C GLU A 68 -9.09 -20.55 -29.27
N ILE A 69 -10.32 -20.43 -29.77
CA ILE A 69 -10.84 -19.23 -30.43
C ILE A 69 -11.46 -18.29 -29.39
N PRO A 70 -10.97 -17.05 -29.26
CA PRO A 70 -11.58 -16.03 -28.42
C PRO A 70 -13.06 -15.79 -28.72
N VAL A 71 -13.91 -15.89 -27.70
CA VAL A 71 -15.31 -15.51 -27.80
C VAL A 71 -15.46 -14.03 -27.46
N LEU A 72 -16.07 -13.27 -28.36
CA LEU A 72 -16.42 -11.87 -28.12
C LEU A 72 -17.91 -11.75 -27.80
N ILE A 73 -18.24 -10.94 -26.79
CA ILE A 73 -19.63 -10.73 -26.36
C ILE A 73 -20.52 -10.31 -27.53
N ASP A 74 -20.00 -9.52 -28.48
CA ASP A 74 -20.75 -8.98 -29.62
C ASP A 74 -21.20 -10.03 -30.62
N ASN A 75 -20.54 -11.19 -30.64
CA ASN A 75 -20.89 -12.31 -31.52
C ASN A 75 -21.94 -13.24 -30.90
N LEU A 76 -22.31 -13.06 -29.63
CA LEU A 76 -23.26 -13.92 -28.92
C LEU A 76 -24.72 -13.50 -29.14
N THR A 77 -25.53 -14.44 -29.63
CA THR A 77 -26.99 -14.30 -29.74
C THR A 77 -27.69 -14.70 -28.44
N GLY A 78 -28.75 -13.98 -28.05
CA GLY A 78 -29.55 -14.32 -26.86
C GLY A 78 -28.97 -13.88 -25.50
N LYS A 79 -27.90 -13.08 -25.50
CA LYS A 79 -27.30 -12.53 -24.27
C LYS A 79 -28.25 -11.56 -23.54
N LYS A 80 -28.36 -11.67 -22.21
CA LYS A 80 -29.15 -10.76 -21.36
C LYS A 80 -28.29 -10.10 -20.29
N LYS A 81 -28.23 -8.77 -20.31
CA LYS A 81 -27.49 -8.00 -19.29
C LYS A 81 -28.11 -8.19 -17.91
N MET A 82 -27.30 -8.54 -16.92
CA MET A 82 -27.75 -8.75 -15.54
C MET A 82 -27.66 -7.45 -14.75
N ARG A 83 -28.66 -7.13 -13.92
CA ARG A 83 -28.62 -5.97 -13.02
C ARG A 83 -28.10 -6.40 -11.66
N ALA A 84 -27.31 -5.55 -11.00
CA ALA A 84 -26.73 -5.83 -9.68
C ALA A 84 -27.77 -6.20 -8.61
N THR A 85 -28.99 -5.66 -8.71
CA THR A 85 -30.10 -5.91 -7.78
C THR A 85 -30.87 -7.21 -8.06
N ASN A 86 -30.59 -7.92 -9.15
CA ASN A 86 -31.27 -9.18 -9.44
C ASN A 86 -30.77 -10.28 -8.50
N LYS A 87 -31.70 -11.05 -7.91
CA LYS A 87 -31.37 -12.30 -7.22
C LYS A 87 -30.99 -13.36 -8.24
N LEU A 88 -30.00 -14.18 -7.92
CA LEU A 88 -29.50 -15.22 -8.84
C LEU A 88 -30.58 -16.25 -9.17
N SER A 89 -31.44 -16.60 -8.22
CA SER A 89 -32.60 -17.48 -8.44
C SER A 89 -33.62 -16.97 -9.45
N MET A 90 -33.68 -15.66 -9.73
CA MET A 90 -34.53 -15.07 -10.77
C MET A 90 -33.81 -14.96 -12.12
N VAL A 91 -32.48 -15.07 -12.12
CA VAL A 91 -31.64 -14.94 -13.31
C VAL A 91 -31.27 -16.31 -13.85
N PHE A 92 -31.06 -17.29 -12.97
CA PHE A 92 -30.65 -18.65 -13.26
C PHE A 92 -31.73 -19.59 -12.70
N ASP A 93 -32.73 -19.94 -13.53
CA ASP A 93 -33.72 -20.97 -13.19
C ASP A 93 -33.02 -22.35 -13.12
N ALA A 94 -33.51 -23.26 -12.29
CA ALA A 94 -32.83 -24.49 -11.86
C ALA A 94 -32.54 -25.56 -12.96
N ALA A 95 -32.68 -25.23 -14.24
CA ALA A 95 -32.39 -26.11 -15.36
C ALA A 95 -31.44 -25.42 -16.34
N PHE A 96 -30.15 -25.38 -16.00
CA PHE A 96 -29.09 -25.17 -17.00
C PHE A 96 -28.68 -26.53 -17.56
N PRO A 97 -28.50 -26.65 -18.89
CA PRO A 97 -27.87 -27.83 -19.45
C PRO A 97 -26.48 -28.02 -18.83
N GLU A 98 -26.12 -29.27 -18.53
CA GLU A 98 -24.76 -29.62 -18.13
C GLU A 98 -23.78 -29.15 -19.23
N ASN A 99 -22.57 -28.72 -18.83
CA ASN A 99 -21.52 -28.24 -19.74
C ASN A 99 -21.90 -27.01 -20.58
N THR A 100 -22.49 -26.00 -19.93
CA THR A 100 -22.82 -24.71 -20.56
C THR A 100 -22.23 -23.55 -19.77
N ILE A 101 -21.50 -22.67 -20.45
CA ILE A 101 -21.07 -21.39 -19.88
C ILE A 101 -22.30 -20.48 -19.79
N CYS A 102 -22.60 -20.02 -18.58
CA CYS A 102 -23.84 -19.32 -18.26
C CYS A 102 -23.64 -17.84 -17.91
N VAL A 103 -22.40 -17.43 -17.59
CA VAL A 103 -22.03 -16.05 -17.27
C VAL A 103 -20.92 -15.58 -18.19
N PHE A 104 -21.12 -14.44 -18.84
CA PHE A 104 -20.09 -13.76 -19.62
C PHE A 104 -19.68 -12.45 -18.94
N VAL A 105 -18.38 -12.25 -18.75
CA VAL A 105 -17.78 -11.16 -17.95
C VAL A 105 -17.13 -10.16 -18.89
N GLN A 106 -17.75 -8.99 -19.03
CA GLN A 106 -17.22 -7.90 -19.84
C GLN A 106 -16.57 -6.82 -18.96
N ARG A 107 -15.33 -6.47 -19.27
CA ARG A 107 -14.63 -5.33 -18.66
C ARG A 107 -15.22 -4.00 -19.15
N PRO A 108 -15.16 -2.92 -18.35
CA PRO A 108 -15.53 -1.60 -18.84
C PRO A 108 -14.69 -1.25 -20.08
N PRO A 109 -15.31 -0.72 -21.16
CA PRO A 109 -14.57 -0.41 -22.37
C PRO A 109 -13.47 0.61 -22.08
N PRO A 110 -12.25 0.42 -22.63
CA PRO A 110 -11.20 1.43 -22.52
C PRO A 110 -11.70 2.72 -23.17
N VAL A 111 -11.53 3.85 -22.48
CA VAL A 111 -12.08 5.15 -22.90
C VAL A 111 -11.45 5.57 -24.23
N ALA A 112 -12.12 5.28 -25.35
CA ALA A 112 -11.70 5.68 -26.67
C ALA A 112 -11.95 7.19 -26.86
N LYS A 113 -10.88 7.97 -27.02
CA LYS A 113 -10.94 9.38 -27.45
C LYS A 113 -11.46 9.41 -28.90
N ARG A 114 -12.67 9.94 -29.12
CA ARG A 114 -13.12 10.34 -30.45
C ARG A 114 -12.72 11.79 -30.67
N ASP A 115 -11.93 12.01 -31.71
CA ASP A 115 -11.59 13.33 -32.22
C ASP A 115 -12.85 14.03 -32.74
N ARG A 116 -13.13 15.22 -32.21
CA ARG A 116 -13.94 16.23 -32.88
C ARG A 116 -13.31 17.59 -32.66
N GLU A 117 -13.01 18.21 -33.79
CA GLU A 117 -12.47 19.55 -33.95
C GLU A 117 -13.39 20.63 -33.37
N GLU A 118 -12.69 21.72 -33.01
CA GLU A 118 -13.07 23.09 -32.69
C GLU A 118 -14.54 23.50 -32.92
N ASP A 119 -15.20 24.01 -31.87
CA ASP A 119 -15.47 25.45 -31.74
C ASP A 119 -16.14 25.83 -30.39
N ALA A 120 -15.87 27.07 -29.96
CA ALA A 120 -16.56 27.89 -28.94
C ALA A 120 -16.29 27.70 -27.42
N GLY A 121 -15.55 28.67 -26.83
CA GLY A 121 -15.93 29.39 -25.60
C GLY A 121 -15.22 29.03 -24.28
N PRO A 122 -14.82 30.02 -23.43
CA PRO A 122 -13.99 29.77 -22.25
C PRO A 122 -14.85 29.35 -21.05
N SER A 123 -14.77 28.08 -20.65
CA SER A 123 -15.37 27.62 -19.40
C SER A 123 -14.57 26.48 -18.75
N SER A 124 -13.99 26.82 -17.59
CA SER A 124 -13.77 25.97 -16.41
C SER A 124 -13.19 24.56 -16.60
N LYS A 125 -11.89 24.47 -16.28
CA LYS A 125 -11.21 23.38 -15.56
C LYS A 125 -11.77 21.96 -15.77
N ARG A 126 -11.43 21.37 -16.92
CA ARG A 126 -11.21 19.92 -17.01
C ARG A 126 -9.80 19.71 -17.54
N LYS A 127 -8.82 19.68 -16.64
CA LYS A 127 -7.44 19.27 -16.99
C LYS A 127 -7.51 17.83 -17.49
N ARG A 128 -7.27 17.69 -18.80
CA ARG A 128 -7.10 16.40 -19.48
C ARG A 128 -5.91 15.69 -18.85
N HIS A 129 -6.04 14.38 -18.65
CA HIS A 129 -4.99 13.46 -18.24
C HIS A 129 -3.81 13.53 -19.24
N ARG A 130 -2.84 14.39 -18.91
CA ARG A 130 -1.46 14.35 -19.41
C ARG A 130 -0.66 13.56 -18.36
N PRO A 131 0.34 12.75 -18.72
CA PRO A 131 1.39 12.42 -17.74
C PRO A 131 1.95 13.76 -17.27
N HIS A 132 1.70 14.09 -16.01
CA HIS A 132 2.04 15.38 -15.44
C HIS A 132 3.55 15.37 -15.23
N THR A 133 4.31 15.99 -16.14
CA THR A 133 5.76 16.11 -15.91
C THR A 133 6.01 17.06 -14.73
N LEU A 134 7.17 16.96 -14.10
CA LEU A 134 7.56 17.92 -13.06
C LEU A 134 7.57 19.36 -13.61
N MET A 135 7.89 19.57 -14.88
CA MET A 135 7.78 20.89 -15.51
C MET A 135 6.32 21.36 -15.61
N ASP A 136 5.41 20.51 -16.09
CA ASP A 136 3.98 20.85 -16.13
C ASP A 136 3.46 21.18 -14.70
N ALA A 137 3.93 20.45 -13.69
CA ALA A 137 3.58 20.70 -12.28
C ALA A 137 4.10 22.06 -11.76
N ILE A 138 5.33 22.42 -12.09
CA ILE A 138 5.92 23.71 -11.73
C ILE A 138 5.16 24.87 -12.37
N GLU A 139 4.86 24.75 -13.67
CA GLU A 139 4.06 25.74 -14.40
C GLU A 139 2.65 25.86 -13.80
N ASP A 140 2.01 24.72 -13.54
CA ASP A 140 0.64 24.67 -13.02
C ASP A 140 0.51 25.15 -11.57
N ALA A 141 1.56 25.00 -10.78
CA ALA A 141 1.68 25.58 -9.45
C ALA A 141 2.00 27.09 -9.48
N GLY A 142 2.30 27.66 -10.67
CA GLY A 142 2.70 29.05 -10.82
C GLY A 142 4.11 29.35 -10.27
N LEU A 143 4.99 28.35 -10.24
CA LEU A 143 6.32 28.43 -9.63
C LEU A 143 7.46 28.54 -10.66
N ALA A 144 7.12 28.65 -11.95
CA ALA A 144 8.08 28.72 -13.05
C ALA A 144 9.11 29.85 -12.88
N GLU A 145 8.67 31.05 -12.48
CA GLU A 145 9.57 32.21 -12.29
C GLU A 145 10.63 31.99 -11.20
N ILE A 146 10.35 31.12 -10.23
CA ILE A 146 11.26 30.84 -9.11
C ILE A 146 12.15 29.65 -9.44
N ALA A 147 11.56 28.58 -9.98
CA ALA A 147 12.23 27.31 -10.18
C ALA A 147 13.04 27.25 -11.49
N ILE A 148 12.65 27.98 -12.54
CA ILE A 148 13.25 27.86 -13.88
C ILE A 148 14.26 28.99 -14.10
N VAL A 149 15.48 28.62 -14.48
CA VAL A 149 16.58 29.52 -14.85
C VAL A 149 17.25 28.94 -16.08
N ASP A 150 17.39 29.75 -17.14
CA ASP A 150 18.05 29.35 -18.39
C ASP A 150 17.49 28.04 -18.98
N ASP A 151 16.16 27.89 -18.99
CA ASP A 151 15.41 26.70 -19.43
C ASP A 151 15.67 25.40 -18.62
N GLU A 152 16.38 25.48 -17.50
CA GLU A 152 16.56 24.39 -16.53
C GLU A 152 15.81 24.66 -15.21
N PHE A 153 15.26 23.61 -14.59
CA PHE A 153 14.56 23.75 -13.31
C PHE A 153 15.41 23.33 -12.12
N TYR A 154 15.27 24.06 -11.02
CA TYR A 154 16.03 23.89 -9.81
C TYR A 154 15.09 23.84 -8.60
N LEU A 155 14.68 22.63 -8.18
CA LEU A 155 13.84 22.44 -6.99
C LEU A 155 14.47 22.99 -5.70
N SER A 156 15.80 23.11 -5.66
CA SER A 156 16.54 23.72 -4.57
C SER A 156 16.22 25.20 -4.36
N ARG A 157 15.69 25.90 -5.37
CA ARG A 157 15.25 27.30 -5.28
C ARG A 157 13.88 27.46 -4.63
N LEU A 158 13.07 26.40 -4.63
CA LEU A 158 11.77 26.37 -3.98
C LEU A 158 11.94 26.13 -2.48
N ASN A 159 11.14 26.81 -1.66
CA ASN A 159 11.00 26.46 -0.25
C ASN A 159 10.11 25.23 -0.08
N ASN A 160 10.02 24.70 1.15
CA ASN A 160 9.28 23.47 1.38
C ASN A 160 7.77 23.60 1.12
N LYS A 161 7.13 24.73 1.43
CA LYS A 161 5.70 24.92 1.09
C LYS A 161 5.47 24.86 -0.42
N GLU A 162 6.35 25.50 -1.19
CA GLU A 162 6.27 25.49 -2.65
C GLU A 162 6.48 24.09 -3.22
N ARG A 163 7.41 23.31 -2.67
CA ARG A 163 7.62 21.91 -3.07
C ARG A 163 6.42 21.03 -2.73
N VAL A 164 5.75 21.27 -1.61
CA VAL A 164 4.52 20.56 -1.22
C VAL A 164 3.41 20.78 -2.26
N LEU A 165 3.26 22.01 -2.77
CA LEU A 165 2.26 22.31 -3.81
C LEU A 165 2.47 21.48 -5.09
N LEU A 166 3.71 21.09 -5.40
CA LEU A 166 3.99 20.25 -6.57
C LEU A 166 3.43 18.82 -6.44
N LEU A 167 3.23 18.33 -5.22
CA LEU A 167 2.69 16.99 -4.98
C LEU A 167 1.24 16.87 -5.47
N ASP A 168 0.48 17.96 -5.52
CA ASP A 168 -0.88 18.00 -6.05
C ASP A 168 -0.93 17.73 -7.56
N PHE A 169 0.20 17.81 -8.25
CA PHE A 169 0.30 17.69 -9.71
C PHE A 169 1.11 16.46 -10.17
N ILE A 170 2.19 16.09 -9.45
CA ILE A 170 3.13 15.02 -9.90
C ILE A 170 2.65 13.62 -9.53
N GLY A 171 1.98 13.48 -8.38
CA GLY A 171 1.52 12.19 -7.89
C GLY A 171 0.08 11.87 -8.28
N GLN A 172 -0.28 10.61 -8.12
CA GLN A 172 -1.64 10.13 -8.17
C GLN A 172 -2.31 10.34 -6.82
N GLU A 173 -3.56 10.81 -6.85
CA GLU A 173 -4.41 10.88 -5.67
C GLU A 173 -4.58 9.48 -5.07
N ILE A 174 -4.36 9.38 -3.77
CA ILE A 174 -4.46 8.11 -3.07
C ILE A 174 -5.91 7.89 -2.62
N ALA A 175 -6.40 6.67 -2.77
CA ALA A 175 -7.73 6.31 -2.30
C ALA A 175 -7.84 6.50 -0.77
N ARG A 176 -9.00 6.97 -0.30
CA ARG A 176 -9.22 7.24 1.14
C ARG A 176 -9.04 6.02 2.05
N ASN A 177 -9.13 4.81 1.50
CA ASN A 177 -8.96 3.55 2.23
C ASN A 177 -7.53 3.00 2.14
N ASP A 178 -6.61 3.69 1.46
CA ASP A 178 -5.21 3.30 1.43
C ASP A 178 -4.56 3.49 2.80
N SER A 179 -3.85 2.48 3.26
CA SER A 179 -3.17 2.47 4.56
C SER A 179 -2.19 3.64 4.74
N PHE A 180 -1.54 4.14 3.69
CA PHE A 180 -0.58 5.24 3.82
C PHE A 180 -1.23 6.58 4.17
N THR A 181 -2.54 6.75 3.91
CA THR A 181 -3.29 7.94 4.36
C THR A 181 -3.38 8.03 5.89
N SER A 182 -3.22 6.90 6.58
CA SER A 182 -3.19 6.84 8.06
C SER A 182 -2.00 7.59 8.65
N LEU A 183 -0.85 7.69 7.96
CA LEU A 183 0.33 8.39 8.48
C LEU A 183 0.03 9.88 8.67
N SER A 184 -0.45 10.54 7.61
CA SER A 184 -0.88 11.94 7.63
C SER A 184 -2.02 12.18 8.59
N SER A 185 -3.04 11.31 8.58
CA SER A 185 -4.22 11.47 9.43
C SER A 185 -3.88 11.34 10.90
N THR A 186 -3.02 10.37 11.27
CA THR A 186 -2.53 10.21 12.64
C THR A 186 -1.68 11.39 13.06
N ALA A 187 -0.79 11.88 12.18
CA ALA A 187 0.04 13.05 12.45
C ALA A 187 -0.79 14.33 12.66
N CYS A 188 -1.89 14.49 11.92
CA CYS A 188 -2.85 15.59 12.11
C CYS A 188 -3.47 15.59 13.51
N GLU A 189 -3.93 14.42 13.99
CA GLU A 189 -4.53 14.29 15.32
C GLU A 189 -3.51 14.51 16.45
N LEU A 190 -2.23 14.25 16.18
CA LEU A 190 -1.14 14.38 17.14
C LEU A 190 -0.41 15.73 17.10
N LYS A 191 -0.86 16.70 16.28
CA LYS A 191 -0.22 18.03 16.12
C LYS A 191 0.08 18.76 17.44
N SER A 192 -0.73 18.54 18.47
CA SER A 192 -0.55 19.17 19.79
C SER A 192 -0.27 18.15 20.90
N ALA A 193 -0.06 16.89 20.55
CA ALA A 193 0.24 15.83 21.50
C ALA A 193 1.74 15.69 21.72
N ASN A 194 2.15 15.31 22.93
CA ASN A 194 3.54 14.94 23.19
C ASN A 194 3.78 13.48 22.81
N ILE A 195 4.10 13.20 21.55
CA ILE A 195 4.37 11.85 21.05
C ILE A 195 5.53 11.17 21.80
N LYS A 196 6.47 11.94 22.36
CA LYS A 196 7.64 11.41 23.07
C LYS A 196 7.25 10.58 24.30
N ASP A 197 6.15 10.94 24.94
CA ASP A 197 5.68 10.27 26.16
C ASP A 197 4.64 9.18 25.85
N MET A 198 4.32 8.94 24.58
CA MET A 198 3.34 7.93 24.19
C MET A 198 3.97 6.54 24.09
N ASP A 199 3.23 5.54 24.57
CA ASP A 199 3.61 4.12 24.47
C ASP A 199 2.86 3.40 23.33
N LYS A 200 1.92 4.09 22.69
CA LYS A 200 1.10 3.55 21.60
C LYS A 200 0.57 4.65 20.68
N LEU A 201 0.53 4.37 19.39
CA LEU A 201 -0.24 5.12 18.39
C LEU A 201 -1.48 4.33 17.97
N SER A 202 -2.57 5.02 17.67
CA SER A 202 -3.79 4.43 17.11
C SER A 202 -4.12 5.15 15.80
N ALA A 203 -4.29 4.38 14.73
CA ALA A 203 -4.68 4.88 13.43
C ALA A 203 -6.16 5.31 13.47
N PRO A 204 -6.50 6.49 12.94
CA PRO A 204 -7.86 7.00 13.02
C PRO A 204 -8.79 6.30 12.02
N TYR A 205 -10.10 6.44 12.25
CA TYR A 205 -11.17 5.99 11.34
C TYR A 205 -11.16 4.48 11.01
N GLY A 206 -10.57 3.65 11.88
CA GLY A 206 -10.44 2.21 11.64
C GLY A 206 -9.50 1.85 10.50
N THR A 207 -8.64 2.78 10.07
CA THR A 207 -7.58 2.51 9.10
C THR A 207 -6.47 1.67 9.72
N LEU A 208 -5.60 1.13 8.87
CA LEU A 208 -4.41 0.38 9.31
C LEU A 208 -3.17 1.22 9.02
N PHE A 209 -2.20 1.17 9.92
CA PHE A 209 -0.87 1.64 9.65
C PHE A 209 -0.24 0.81 8.52
N PRO A 210 0.42 1.46 7.55
CA PRO A 210 1.02 0.77 6.43
C PRO A 210 2.13 -0.16 6.93
N VAL A 211 2.39 -1.23 6.17
CA VAL A 211 3.47 -2.21 6.41
C VAL A 211 3.31 -3.10 7.64
N VAL A 212 2.77 -2.59 8.75
CA VAL A 212 2.47 -3.38 9.95
C VAL A 212 1.09 -4.03 9.89
N ASP A 213 0.17 -3.47 9.09
CA ASP A 213 -1.19 -3.96 8.87
C ASP A 213 -2.02 -4.07 10.16
N THR A 214 -1.78 -3.14 11.10
CA THR A 214 -2.50 -3.02 12.38
C THR A 214 -3.00 -1.58 12.55
N ASN A 215 -4.10 -1.39 13.27
CA ASN A 215 -4.61 -0.07 13.64
C ASN A 215 -3.95 0.51 14.90
N GLU A 216 -3.18 -0.30 15.63
CA GLU A 216 -2.47 0.10 16.84
C GLU A 216 -1.00 -0.25 16.71
N LEU A 217 -0.13 0.67 17.11
CA LEU A 217 1.32 0.52 17.05
C LEU A 217 1.92 0.79 18.43
N PHE A 218 2.51 -0.22 19.06
CA PHE A 218 3.26 -0.05 20.30
C PHE A 218 4.57 0.69 20.04
N ILE A 219 4.87 1.70 20.86
CA ILE A 219 6.10 2.50 20.79
C ILE A 219 7.08 1.98 21.84
N ARG A 220 8.23 1.48 21.39
CA ARG A 220 9.33 1.10 22.27
C ARG A 220 10.10 2.34 22.73
N GLU A 221 10.67 2.31 23.92
CA GLU A 221 11.69 3.29 24.34
C GLU A 221 12.85 3.34 23.34
N ALA A 222 13.30 2.18 22.86
CA ALA A 222 14.33 2.10 21.82
C ALA A 222 13.96 2.80 20.50
N TYR A 223 12.67 2.97 20.18
CA TYR A 223 12.25 3.76 19.01
C TYR A 223 12.41 5.26 19.26
N LYS A 224 12.11 5.72 20.48
CA LYS A 224 12.26 7.12 20.89
C LYS A 224 13.75 7.51 20.82
N ASP A 225 14.61 6.69 21.43
CA ASP A 225 16.06 6.88 21.43
C ASP A 225 16.66 6.83 20.02
N LEU A 226 16.25 5.86 19.20
CA LEU A 226 16.76 5.71 17.84
C LEU A 226 16.32 6.86 16.94
N TYR A 227 15.11 7.38 17.10
CA TYR A 227 14.62 8.56 16.37
C TYR A 227 15.51 9.78 16.67
N ASP A 228 15.73 10.09 17.95
CA ASP A 228 16.54 11.24 18.34
C ASP A 228 18.02 11.07 17.90
N THR A 229 18.54 9.84 17.97
CA THR A 229 19.90 9.50 17.50
C THR A 229 20.06 9.73 15.99
N ILE A 230 19.09 9.28 15.19
CA ILE A 230 19.11 9.43 13.73
C ILE A 230 19.00 10.91 13.34
N LEU A 231 18.09 11.66 13.98
CA LEU A 231 17.99 13.11 13.75
C LEU A 231 19.31 13.81 14.05
N GLY A 232 19.88 13.57 15.23
CA GLY A 232 21.16 14.16 15.61
C GLY A 232 22.30 13.75 14.66
N THR A 233 22.26 12.55 14.10
CA THR A 233 23.26 12.11 13.11
C THR A 233 23.19 12.93 11.82
N PHE A 234 21.98 13.19 11.31
CA PHE A 234 21.81 14.01 10.10
C PHE A 234 22.07 15.49 10.35
N ASP A 235 21.69 16.02 11.51
CA ASP A 235 21.86 17.45 11.82
C ASP A 235 23.34 17.82 12.07
N ASN A 236 24.14 16.87 12.56
CA ASN A 236 25.58 17.04 12.77
C ASN A 236 26.43 16.70 11.53
N ALA A 237 25.81 16.31 10.40
CA ALA A 237 26.54 15.92 9.20
C ALA A 237 27.27 17.13 8.59
N GLN A 238 28.57 16.96 8.25
CA GLN A 238 29.34 18.05 7.65
C GLN A 238 28.91 18.30 6.20
N PRO A 239 28.82 19.56 5.74
CA PRO A 239 28.53 19.88 4.36
C PRO A 239 29.54 19.21 3.41
N GLY A 240 29.06 18.37 2.50
CA GLY A 240 29.90 17.70 1.49
C GLY A 240 30.29 16.25 1.79
N ASN A 241 29.96 15.70 2.97
CA ASN A 241 30.19 14.27 3.25
C ASN A 241 29.00 13.42 2.76
N GLU A 242 29.13 12.82 1.57
CA GLU A 242 28.06 12.03 0.95
C GLU A 242 27.69 10.76 1.74
N THR A 243 28.63 10.19 2.48
CA THR A 243 28.41 8.94 3.23
C THR A 243 27.52 9.11 4.47
N GLN A 244 27.42 10.32 5.00
CA GLN A 244 26.61 10.62 6.20
C GLN A 244 25.11 10.79 5.91
N LYS A 245 24.69 10.60 4.66
CA LYS A 245 23.31 10.80 4.20
C LYS A 245 22.46 9.55 4.24
N HIS A 246 23.07 8.39 4.49
CA HIS A 246 22.39 7.10 4.48
C HIS A 246 22.64 6.34 5.79
N ILE A 247 21.54 5.98 6.45
CA ILE A 247 21.53 5.20 7.68
C ILE A 247 20.78 3.91 7.44
N VAL A 248 21.37 2.80 7.89
CA VAL A 248 20.74 1.47 7.83
C VAL A 248 20.26 1.07 9.22
N VAL A 249 18.99 0.70 9.32
CA VAL A 249 18.41 0.05 10.50
C VAL A 249 18.19 -1.42 10.15
N THR A 250 18.93 -2.30 10.80
CA THR A 250 18.92 -3.74 10.55
C THR A 250 18.62 -4.54 11.82
N GLY A 251 18.41 -5.85 11.68
CA GLY A 251 17.99 -6.75 12.74
C GLY A 251 17.05 -7.84 12.25
N THR A 252 16.79 -8.83 13.11
CA THR A 252 16.01 -10.03 12.78
C THR A 252 14.69 -9.70 12.08
N SER A 253 14.29 -10.54 11.11
CA SER A 253 12.99 -10.37 10.43
C SER A 253 11.85 -10.44 11.44
N GLY A 254 10.93 -9.47 11.43
CA GLY A 254 9.84 -9.39 12.41
C GLY A 254 10.16 -8.68 13.73
N ILE A 255 11.35 -8.10 13.88
CA ILE A 255 11.75 -7.37 15.10
C ILE A 255 11.13 -5.97 15.24
N GLY A 256 10.49 -5.44 14.20
CA GLY A 256 9.83 -4.13 14.21
C GLY A 256 10.60 -3.00 13.51
N LYS A 257 11.49 -3.28 12.55
CA LYS A 257 12.18 -2.24 11.76
C LYS A 257 11.22 -1.39 10.93
N SER A 258 10.27 -2.04 10.26
CA SER A 258 9.25 -1.34 9.46
C SER A 258 8.28 -0.55 10.33
N ALA A 259 7.90 -1.09 11.49
CA ALA A 259 7.15 -0.39 12.53
C ALA A 259 7.85 0.89 13.00
N PHE A 260 9.18 0.84 13.14
CA PHE A 260 9.98 2.02 13.46
C PHE A 260 9.92 3.09 12.36
N LEU A 261 9.98 2.73 11.07
CA LEU A 261 9.84 3.73 9.99
C LEU A 261 8.47 4.39 9.98
N VAL A 262 7.40 3.63 10.25
CA VAL A 262 6.05 4.17 10.41
C VAL A 262 5.98 5.17 11.57
N TYR A 263 6.50 4.78 12.75
CA TYR A 263 6.59 5.67 13.91
C TYR A 263 7.40 6.92 13.59
N PHE A 264 8.55 6.78 12.94
CA PHE A 264 9.42 7.89 12.55
C PHE A 264 8.66 8.87 11.66
N ALA A 265 8.03 8.38 10.59
CA ALA A 265 7.27 9.22 9.67
C ALA A 265 6.15 9.97 10.38
N ILE A 266 5.36 9.29 11.22
CA ILE A 266 4.27 9.94 11.98
C ILE A 266 4.82 11.01 12.92
N ARG A 267 5.85 10.69 13.71
CA ARG A 267 6.44 11.64 14.67
C ARG A 267 7.03 12.85 13.95
N LEU A 268 7.75 12.64 12.85
CA LEU A 268 8.33 13.71 12.03
C LEU A 268 7.24 14.63 11.45
N LEU A 269 6.15 14.06 10.94
CA LEU A 269 5.01 14.83 10.44
C LEU A 269 4.26 15.56 11.56
N ALA A 270 4.04 14.91 12.70
CA ALA A 270 3.27 15.47 13.81
C ALA A 270 4.01 16.62 14.51
N GLU A 271 5.32 16.45 14.74
CA GLU A 271 6.19 17.46 15.34
C GLU A 271 6.57 18.59 14.36
N SER A 272 6.21 18.47 13.07
CA SER A 272 6.55 19.47 12.06
C SER A 272 5.81 20.79 12.19
N ASP A 273 6.51 21.84 11.79
CA ASP A 273 5.97 23.18 11.61
C ASP A 273 5.19 23.25 10.27
N ASP A 274 3.99 23.83 10.30
CA ASP A 274 3.23 24.11 9.08
C ASP A 274 3.92 25.17 8.21
N ASP A 275 4.78 26.01 8.80
CA ASP A 275 5.54 27.01 8.07
C ASP A 275 6.72 26.43 7.29
N ASN A 276 7.23 25.27 7.72
CA ASN A 276 8.31 24.55 7.06
C ASN A 276 8.01 23.04 7.04
N PRO A 277 7.02 22.59 6.25
CA PRO A 277 6.59 21.20 6.25
C PRO A 277 7.70 20.28 5.72
N PRO A 278 7.97 19.12 6.37
CA PRO A 278 8.94 18.17 5.84
C PRO A 278 8.42 17.52 4.56
N MET A 279 9.35 17.25 3.64
CA MET A 279 9.11 16.38 2.50
C MET A 279 9.58 14.97 2.85
N ILE A 280 8.69 13.99 2.75
CA ILE A 280 9.00 12.58 3.01
C ILE A 280 8.64 11.76 1.78
N ILE A 281 9.55 10.92 1.32
CA ILE A 281 9.27 9.87 0.34
C ILE A 281 9.39 8.52 1.05
N PHE A 282 8.33 7.72 0.98
CA PHE A 282 8.26 6.40 1.61
C PHE A 282 8.16 5.33 0.53
N HIS A 283 9.20 4.51 0.40
CA HIS A 283 9.31 3.47 -0.61
C HIS A 283 9.35 2.08 0.05
N THR A 284 8.36 1.26 -0.27
CA THR A 284 8.23 -0.09 0.29
C THR A 284 8.66 -1.16 -0.72
N ASN A 285 8.82 -2.39 -0.24
CA ASN A 285 9.03 -3.57 -1.08
C ASN A 285 7.74 -4.21 -1.60
N ARG A 286 6.57 -3.72 -1.17
CA ARG A 286 5.27 -4.35 -1.46
C ARG A 286 4.71 -3.94 -2.82
N SER A 287 5.22 -2.85 -3.39
CA SER A 287 4.78 -2.27 -4.66
C SER A 287 5.92 -1.53 -5.33
N SER A 288 5.86 -1.37 -6.66
CA SER A 288 6.74 -0.44 -7.39
C SER A 288 6.42 1.03 -7.09
N THR A 289 5.23 1.29 -6.55
CA THR A 289 4.78 2.62 -6.13
C THR A 289 5.35 2.99 -4.77
N CYS A 290 5.65 4.28 -4.63
CA CYS A 290 6.08 4.94 -3.41
C CYS A 290 5.14 6.10 -3.08
N TYR A 291 5.23 6.59 -1.86
CA TYR A 291 4.32 7.59 -1.30
C TYR A 291 5.09 8.84 -0.94
N ALA A 292 4.67 9.99 -1.42
CA ALA A 292 5.24 11.28 -1.06
C ALA A 292 4.31 12.03 -0.12
N PHE A 293 4.86 12.56 0.96
CA PHE A 293 4.18 13.35 1.96
C PHE A 293 4.78 14.74 2.00
N GLY A 294 3.90 15.74 2.02
CA GLY A 294 4.24 17.14 2.16
C GLY A 294 3.61 17.71 3.43
N GLY A 295 4.36 17.67 4.53
CA GLY A 295 3.80 17.91 5.86
C GLY A 295 2.60 17.01 6.16
N ARG A 296 1.72 17.46 7.05
CA ARG A 296 0.56 16.68 7.51
C ARG A 296 -0.57 16.56 6.48
N SER A 297 -0.58 17.41 5.47
CA SER A 297 -1.78 17.68 4.67
C SER A 297 -1.72 17.12 3.24
N ALA A 298 -0.52 17.05 2.65
CA ALA A 298 -0.35 16.57 1.29
C ALA A 298 0.16 15.13 1.30
N VAL A 299 -0.50 14.27 0.54
CA VAL A 299 -0.06 12.90 0.31
C VAL A 299 -0.43 12.45 -1.10
N CYS A 300 0.51 11.86 -1.82
CA CYS A 300 0.28 11.30 -3.15
C CYS A 300 1.13 10.04 -3.37
N SER A 301 0.75 9.23 -4.35
CA SER A 301 1.50 8.02 -4.73
C SER A 301 2.04 8.14 -6.15
N GLY A 302 3.11 7.43 -6.47
CA GLY A 302 3.73 7.49 -7.79
C GLY A 302 4.87 6.51 -7.93
N ASP A 303 5.46 6.44 -9.12
CA ASP A 303 6.67 5.66 -9.32
C ASP A 303 7.85 6.43 -8.72
N ILE A 304 8.88 5.70 -8.27
CA ILE A 304 10.08 6.32 -7.70
C ILE A 304 10.76 7.30 -8.66
N LYS A 305 10.56 7.12 -9.97
CA LYS A 305 11.06 8.02 -11.02
C LYS A 305 10.44 9.42 -10.93
N ASP A 306 9.16 9.50 -10.56
CA ASP A 306 8.43 10.76 -10.46
C ASP A 306 8.93 11.59 -9.29
N PHE A 307 9.32 10.93 -8.19
CA PHE A 307 9.84 11.61 -6.99
C PHE A 307 11.37 11.71 -6.93
N LYS A 308 12.09 11.08 -7.86
CA LYS A 308 13.56 11.12 -7.93
C LYS A 308 14.13 12.55 -7.85
N PRO A 309 13.55 13.58 -8.50
CA PRO A 309 14.04 14.96 -8.38
C PRO A 309 14.09 15.47 -6.93
N PHE A 310 13.13 15.09 -6.08
CA PHE A 310 13.11 15.47 -4.67
C PHE A 310 14.17 14.75 -3.83
N LEU A 311 14.60 13.54 -4.24
CA LEU A 311 15.67 12.81 -3.55
C LEU A 311 17.05 13.47 -3.70
N SER A 312 17.21 14.39 -4.65
CA SER A 312 18.41 15.22 -4.78
C SER A 312 18.49 16.36 -3.76
N LEU A 313 17.43 16.58 -2.96
CA LEU A 313 17.34 17.65 -1.99
C LEU A 313 17.77 17.16 -0.59
N PRO A 314 18.72 17.85 0.08
CA PRO A 314 19.29 17.40 1.35
C PRO A 314 18.35 17.52 2.57
N ASP A 315 17.24 18.23 2.43
CA ASP A 315 16.19 18.40 3.43
C ASP A 315 15.00 17.45 3.22
N THR A 316 14.99 16.67 2.14
CA THR A 316 14.01 15.61 1.92
C THR A 316 14.39 14.36 2.71
N TRP A 317 13.38 13.75 3.33
CA TRP A 317 13.49 12.47 4.02
C TRP A 317 13.11 11.33 3.10
N TYR A 318 13.93 10.28 3.07
CA TYR A 318 13.66 9.10 2.27
C TYR A 318 13.64 7.85 3.15
N PHE A 319 12.46 7.29 3.36
CA PHE A 319 12.26 6.06 4.10
C PHE A 319 12.14 4.89 3.16
N VAL A 320 13.01 3.91 3.33
CA VAL A 320 13.05 2.71 2.50
C VAL A 320 12.76 1.49 3.37
N ASP A 321 11.63 0.85 3.16
CA ASP A 321 11.31 -0.42 3.81
C ASP A 321 11.58 -1.60 2.86
N SER A 322 12.81 -2.11 2.93
CA SER A 322 13.29 -3.27 2.19
C SER A 322 13.04 -3.23 0.68
N SER A 323 12.84 -2.05 0.09
CA SER A 323 12.60 -1.89 -1.36
C SER A 323 13.72 -2.53 -2.17
N PRO A 324 13.43 -3.21 -3.29
CA PRO A 324 14.48 -3.79 -4.12
C PRO A 324 15.40 -2.73 -4.74
N ASP A 325 14.90 -1.53 -5.02
CA ASP A 325 15.66 -0.50 -5.77
C ASP A 325 15.77 0.83 -5.00
N PRO A 326 16.57 0.89 -3.92
CA PRO A 326 16.79 2.12 -3.17
C PRO A 326 17.61 3.13 -4.00
N VAL A 327 17.07 4.32 -4.20
CA VAL A 327 17.79 5.44 -4.80
C VAL A 327 18.65 6.14 -3.74
N LEU A 328 19.97 5.97 -3.81
CA LEU A 328 20.93 6.63 -2.92
C LEU A 328 21.40 7.95 -3.55
N ASP A 329 20.84 9.06 -3.08
CA ASP A 329 21.17 10.42 -3.52
C ASP A 329 21.34 11.35 -2.30
N ARG A 330 21.10 12.67 -2.42
CA ARG A 330 21.42 13.63 -1.37
C ARG A 330 20.44 13.67 -0.19
N ALA A 331 19.25 13.08 -0.31
CA ALA A 331 18.23 13.04 0.73
C ALA A 331 18.66 12.28 2.00
N LYS A 332 18.10 12.70 3.15
CA LYS A 332 18.27 12.02 4.45
C LYS A 332 17.60 10.66 4.39
N THR A 333 18.38 9.62 4.17
CA THR A 333 17.85 8.29 3.85
C THR A 333 17.94 7.35 5.05
N VAL A 334 16.83 6.76 5.47
CA VAL A 334 16.78 5.71 6.49
C VAL A 334 16.23 4.42 5.89
N ILE A 335 17.05 3.38 5.89
CA ILE A 335 16.76 2.10 5.24
C ILE A 335 16.50 1.03 6.30
N SER A 336 15.27 0.51 6.33
CA SER A 336 14.89 -0.68 7.10
C SER A 336 15.13 -1.92 6.24
N VAL A 337 16.05 -2.77 6.65
CA VAL A 337 16.39 -3.99 5.89
C VAL A 337 16.82 -5.11 6.83
N SER A 338 16.51 -6.37 6.49
CA SER A 338 16.99 -7.52 7.26
C SER A 338 18.47 -7.81 6.97
N PRO A 339 19.23 -8.43 7.89
CA PRO A 339 20.60 -8.85 7.60
C PRO A 339 20.70 -9.74 6.36
N GLN A 340 19.73 -10.64 6.17
CA GLN A 340 19.68 -11.53 5.00
C GLN A 340 19.59 -10.74 3.68
N THR A 341 18.81 -9.67 3.66
CA THR A 341 18.65 -8.83 2.46
C THR A 341 19.84 -7.89 2.28
N LEU A 342 20.31 -7.28 3.37
CA LEU A 342 21.43 -6.32 3.37
C LEU A 342 22.73 -6.97 2.87
N PHE A 343 23.01 -8.18 3.32
CA PHE A 343 24.21 -8.94 2.95
C PHE A 343 23.96 -9.92 1.79
N SER A 344 22.87 -9.72 1.04
CA SER A 344 22.60 -10.52 -0.15
C SER A 344 23.55 -10.17 -1.29
N GLU A 345 23.70 -11.08 -2.25
CA GLU A 345 24.52 -10.86 -3.45
C GLU A 345 23.87 -9.87 -4.45
N ALA A 346 22.68 -9.35 -4.15
CA ALA A 346 22.00 -8.37 -4.99
C ALA A 346 22.78 -7.06 -5.03
N GLN A 347 23.09 -6.61 -6.25
CA GLN A 347 23.97 -5.46 -6.48
C GLN A 347 23.49 -4.18 -5.76
N GLN A 348 22.18 -3.95 -5.72
CA GLN A 348 21.55 -2.78 -5.10
C GLN A 348 21.88 -2.65 -3.60
N TYR A 349 21.85 -3.76 -2.85
CA TYR A 349 22.15 -3.74 -1.42
C TYR A 349 23.63 -3.75 -1.09
N ARG A 350 24.50 -4.16 -2.04
CA ARG A 350 25.95 -3.96 -1.91
C ARG A 350 26.33 -2.49 -1.90
N ASP A 351 25.66 -1.68 -2.71
CA ASP A 351 25.90 -0.23 -2.76
C ASP A 351 25.34 0.46 -1.51
N VAL A 352 24.19 0.01 -0.99
CA VAL A 352 23.68 0.41 0.32
C VAL A 352 24.68 0.07 1.43
N ASP A 353 25.18 -1.16 1.47
CA ASP A 353 26.16 -1.57 2.48
C ASP A 353 27.44 -0.74 2.35
N ARG A 354 27.99 -0.57 1.15
CA ARG A 354 29.20 0.26 0.96
C ARG A 354 28.98 1.74 1.34
N GLY A 355 27.79 2.28 1.05
CA GLY A 355 27.47 3.71 1.21
C GLY A 355 26.95 4.11 2.59
N ALA A 356 26.49 3.17 3.42
CA ALA A 356 25.95 3.47 4.73
C ALA A 356 27.07 3.78 5.74
N ALA A 357 27.17 5.03 6.19
CA ALA A 357 28.09 5.42 7.27
C ALA A 357 27.69 4.81 8.62
N TRP A 358 26.38 4.69 8.89
CA TRP A 358 25.86 4.21 10.16
C TRP A 358 24.92 3.03 9.99
N ARG A 359 25.12 2.03 10.86
CA ARG A 359 24.27 0.84 10.97
C ARG A 359 23.78 0.70 12.40
N TYR A 360 22.48 0.73 12.59
CA TYR A 360 21.84 0.45 13.88
C TYR A 360 21.22 -0.93 13.86
N TYR A 361 21.60 -1.76 14.82
CA TYR A 361 21.08 -3.11 14.98
C TYR A 361 19.97 -3.08 16.04
N MET A 362 18.74 -3.33 15.61
CA MET A 362 17.58 -3.35 16.49
C MET A 362 17.62 -4.61 17.36
N ALA A 363 17.72 -4.38 18.68
CA ALA A 363 17.78 -5.46 19.66
C ALA A 363 16.45 -6.25 19.75
N PRO A 364 16.53 -7.55 20.08
CA PRO A 364 15.37 -8.34 20.50
C PRO A 364 14.60 -7.65 21.63
N TRP A 365 13.30 -7.91 21.69
CA TRP A 365 12.41 -7.37 22.69
C TRP A 365 12.60 -8.10 24.01
N SER A 366 12.59 -7.38 25.13
CA SER A 366 12.52 -8.02 26.43
C SER A 366 11.13 -8.66 26.65
N LEU A 367 11.05 -9.62 27.57
CA LEU A 367 9.77 -10.19 28.00
C LEU A 367 8.83 -9.10 28.54
N GLU A 368 9.38 -8.09 29.22
CA GLU A 368 8.63 -6.93 29.72
C GLU A 368 8.05 -6.10 28.57
N GLU A 369 8.85 -5.76 27.55
CA GLU A 369 8.37 -5.03 26.36
C GLU A 369 7.24 -5.80 25.64
N LEU A 370 7.39 -7.12 25.49
CA LEU A 370 6.36 -7.97 24.88
C LEU A 370 5.07 -8.01 25.70
N THR A 371 5.19 -8.05 27.02
CA THR A 371 4.04 -8.05 27.94
C THR A 371 3.32 -6.69 27.93
N MET A 372 4.07 -5.59 27.91
CA MET A 372 3.52 -4.24 27.75
C MET A 372 2.81 -4.09 26.41
N CYS A 373 3.42 -4.56 25.32
CA CYS A 373 2.83 -4.53 24.00
C CYS A 373 1.52 -5.32 23.94
N ARG A 374 1.51 -6.55 24.45
CA ARG A 374 0.29 -7.37 24.58
C ARG A 374 -0.82 -6.62 25.32
N THR A 375 -0.48 -5.95 26.41
CA THR A 375 -1.45 -5.25 27.26
C THR A 375 -2.02 -4.03 26.56
N ASN A 376 -1.17 -3.24 25.91
CA ASN A 376 -1.54 -1.96 25.31
C ASN A 376 -2.19 -2.09 23.92
N VAL A 377 -1.85 -3.13 23.16
CA VAL A 377 -2.37 -3.37 21.80
C VAL A 377 -3.50 -4.40 21.86
N THR A 378 -4.70 -3.97 21.50
CA THR A 378 -5.95 -4.71 21.66
C THR A 378 -5.92 -6.03 20.91
N SER A 379 -5.36 -6.04 19.69
CA SER A 379 -5.28 -7.25 18.87
C SER A 379 -4.43 -8.35 19.52
N PHE A 380 -3.45 -8.00 20.36
CA PHE A 380 -2.55 -8.97 20.99
C PHE A 380 -3.07 -9.52 22.31
N GLN A 381 -4.11 -8.92 22.90
CA GLN A 381 -4.68 -9.37 24.18
C GLN A 381 -5.23 -10.80 24.13
N VAL A 382 -5.55 -11.31 22.93
CA VAL A 382 -5.99 -12.70 22.71
C VAL A 382 -4.91 -13.73 23.05
N VAL A 383 -3.63 -13.35 23.00
CA VAL A 383 -2.51 -14.23 23.35
C VAL A 383 -2.39 -14.32 24.87
N PRO A 384 -2.46 -15.50 25.49
CA PRO A 384 -2.28 -15.66 26.93
C PRO A 384 -0.87 -15.26 27.38
N LEU A 385 -0.75 -14.73 28.60
CA LEU A 385 0.55 -14.34 29.16
C LEU A 385 1.52 -15.54 29.25
N GLU A 386 1.02 -16.70 29.69
CA GLU A 386 1.80 -17.95 29.76
C GLU A 386 2.35 -18.37 28.38
N ALA A 387 1.61 -18.10 27.30
CA ALA A 387 2.07 -18.39 25.95
C ALA A 387 3.19 -17.44 25.52
N ILE A 388 3.14 -16.16 25.92
CA ILE A 388 4.23 -15.21 25.68
C ILE A 388 5.50 -15.65 26.40
N GLU A 389 5.39 -16.02 27.67
CA GLU A 389 6.54 -16.47 28.48
C GLU A 389 7.18 -17.72 27.88
N ASP A 390 6.37 -18.73 27.52
CA ASP A 390 6.82 -19.97 26.89
C ASP A 390 7.49 -19.70 25.54
N LEU A 391 6.84 -18.95 24.65
CA LEU A 391 7.40 -18.59 23.34
C LEU A 391 8.68 -17.78 23.48
N HIS A 392 8.70 -16.74 24.32
CA HIS A 392 9.91 -15.95 24.56
C HIS A 392 11.08 -16.82 25.04
N SER A 393 10.83 -17.82 25.89
CA SER A 393 11.87 -18.74 26.36
C SER A 393 12.43 -19.65 25.25
N LYS A 394 11.59 -20.06 24.28
CA LYS A 394 11.93 -21.00 23.22
C LYS A 394 12.58 -20.32 22.00
N ILE A 395 12.03 -19.19 21.59
CA ILE A 395 12.35 -18.53 20.31
C ILE A 395 12.89 -17.09 20.47
N GLY A 396 12.92 -16.58 21.70
CA GLY A 396 13.45 -15.25 22.03
C GLY A 396 12.48 -14.09 21.75
N GLY A 397 13.02 -12.88 21.87
CA GLY A 397 12.28 -11.62 21.83
C GLY A 397 11.92 -11.10 20.44
N VAL A 398 11.20 -11.87 19.62
CA VAL A 398 10.79 -11.42 18.28
C VAL A 398 9.26 -11.32 18.20
N PRO A 399 8.67 -10.10 18.19
CA PRO A 399 7.22 -9.90 18.27
C PRO A 399 6.41 -10.62 17.19
N ARG A 400 6.97 -10.78 15.99
CA ARG A 400 6.29 -11.54 14.93
C ARG A 400 5.92 -12.95 15.39
N TYR A 401 6.86 -13.64 16.03
CA TYR A 401 6.66 -15.03 16.43
C TYR A 401 5.99 -15.16 17.80
N VAL A 402 6.19 -14.18 18.70
CA VAL A 402 5.62 -14.21 20.05
C VAL A 402 4.20 -13.62 20.13
N LEU A 403 3.85 -12.65 19.29
CA LEU A 403 2.58 -11.93 19.33
C LEU A 403 1.77 -12.06 18.03
N ASP A 404 2.33 -11.65 16.89
CA ASP A 404 1.57 -11.51 15.64
C ASP A 404 1.06 -12.85 15.11
N LEU A 405 1.94 -13.84 14.93
CA LEU A 405 1.55 -15.14 14.41
C LEU A 405 0.62 -15.92 15.36
N PRO A 406 0.88 -15.98 16.68
CA PRO A 406 -0.07 -16.54 17.65
C PRO A 406 -1.45 -15.86 17.60
N THR A 407 -1.48 -14.52 17.52
CA THR A 407 -2.73 -13.75 17.37
C THR A 407 -3.50 -14.17 16.13
N LYS A 408 -2.82 -14.27 14.97
CA LYS A 408 -3.43 -14.72 13.72
C LYS A 408 -3.97 -16.15 13.81
N ARG A 409 -3.28 -17.06 14.51
CA ARG A 409 -3.76 -18.44 14.73
C ARG A 409 -5.00 -18.46 15.62
N LEU A 410 -4.95 -17.79 16.78
CA LEU A 410 -6.05 -17.77 17.76
C LEU A 410 -7.31 -17.08 17.23
N ASN A 411 -7.17 -16.07 16.37
CA ASN A 411 -8.31 -15.44 15.70
C ASN A 411 -8.99 -16.35 14.67
N ARG A 412 -8.27 -17.34 14.10
CA ARG A 412 -8.83 -18.33 13.17
C ARG A 412 -9.38 -19.56 13.89
N ARG A 413 -8.74 -19.96 15.00
CA ARG A 413 -9.11 -21.12 15.80
C ARG A 413 -9.09 -20.72 17.28
N LEU A 414 -10.26 -20.33 17.78
CA LEU A 414 -10.44 -20.00 19.18
C LEU A 414 -10.01 -21.21 20.04
N ASN A 415 -9.18 -20.94 21.05
CA ASN A 415 -8.64 -21.92 22.01
C ASN A 415 -7.58 -22.91 21.48
N ASP A 416 -7.04 -22.72 20.27
CA ASP A 416 -5.90 -23.53 19.76
C ASP A 416 -4.56 -23.04 20.34
N PHE A 417 -4.39 -23.19 21.66
CA PHE A 417 -3.21 -22.69 22.38
C PHE A 417 -1.94 -23.51 22.11
N GLU A 418 -2.08 -24.83 21.90
CA GLU A 418 -0.95 -25.68 21.49
C GLU A 418 -0.51 -25.32 20.07
N GLY A 419 -1.46 -25.17 19.14
CA GLY A 419 -1.16 -24.68 17.80
C GLY A 419 -0.56 -23.27 17.79
N ALA A 420 -0.91 -22.39 18.73
CA ALA A 420 -0.28 -21.07 18.84
C ALA A 420 1.20 -21.14 19.28
N LYS A 421 1.62 -22.23 19.93
CA LYS A 421 2.99 -22.46 20.40
C LYS A 421 3.86 -23.21 19.38
N ASP A 422 3.25 -24.00 18.51
CA ASP A 422 3.92 -24.80 17.46
C ASP A 422 4.19 -24.02 16.15
N MET A 423 4.80 -22.82 16.23
CA MET A 423 5.09 -21.97 15.05
C MET A 423 6.55 -21.85 14.64
#